data_AF-A0A8T3KKC9-F1
#
_entry.id   AF-A0A8T3KKC9-F1
#
_cell.length_a   1.000
_cell.length_b   1.000
_cell.length_c   1.000
_cell.angle_alpha   90.00
_cell.angle_beta   90.00
_cell.angle_gamma   90.00
#
_symmetry.space_group_name_H-M   'P 1'
#
loop_
_entity.id
_entity.type
_entity.pdbx_description
1 polymer ?
#
loop_
_entity_poly.entity_id
_entity_poly.type
_entity_poly.pdbx_seq_one_letter_code
_entity_poly.pdbx_strand_id
1 'polypeptide(L)'
;MFGETIDMFESLQVTLLGMLVVFLVLMLLMTIIMIMEKIMYGAASRAKPPVSKIEAGKAPEPEKAGEAEDQGDELELVAVIAAAVAAGMGVQPDKLVIRNIVRQPETAPAWNITGRMDQMAKRLNG
;
A
#
# COMPACT_ATOMS: atom_id res chain seq x y z
N MET A 1 -35.22 27.66 -27.41
CA MET A 1 -35.96 27.37 -26.16
C MET A 1 -34.91 27.24 -25.08
N PHE A 2 -34.50 28.39 -24.56
CA PHE A 2 -33.34 28.51 -23.68
C PHE A 2 -33.81 28.96 -22.31
N GLY A 3 -33.30 28.28 -21.29
CA GLY A 3 -33.20 28.83 -19.94
C GLY A 3 -34.54 29.01 -19.26
N GLU A 4 -35.23 27.90 -19.00
CA GLU A 4 -35.91 27.84 -17.71
C GLU A 4 -34.81 28.01 -16.65
N THR A 5 -34.94 29.03 -15.83
CA THR A 5 -34.01 29.35 -14.76
C THR A 5 -33.92 28.14 -13.85
N ILE A 6 -32.92 27.29 -14.06
CA ILE A 6 -32.55 26.26 -13.09
C ILE A 6 -32.25 27.04 -11.83
N ASP A 7 -33.16 26.95 -10.86
CA ASP A 7 -33.06 27.69 -9.63
C ASP A 7 -31.75 27.25 -8.98
N MET A 8 -30.80 28.17 -8.80
CA MET A 8 -29.50 27.81 -8.23
C MET A 8 -29.68 27.11 -6.87
N PHE A 9 -30.81 27.38 -6.20
CA PHE A 9 -31.26 26.69 -5.01
C PHE A 9 -31.50 25.18 -5.20
N GLU A 10 -32.08 24.74 -6.32
CA GLU A 10 -32.26 23.30 -6.62
C GLU A 10 -30.91 22.61 -6.79
N SER A 11 -29.99 23.23 -7.54
CA SER A 11 -28.65 22.67 -7.72
C SER A 11 -27.85 22.60 -6.42
N LEU A 12 -28.05 23.57 -5.52
CA LEU A 12 -27.47 23.60 -4.19
C LEU A 12 -28.05 22.47 -3.31
N GLN A 13 -29.37 22.25 -3.37
CA GLN A 13 -30.04 21.16 -2.66
C GLN A 13 -29.55 19.78 -3.12
N VAL A 14 -29.39 19.57 -4.43
CA VAL A 14 -28.84 18.32 -4.98
C VAL A 14 -27.39 18.10 -4.53
N THR A 15 -26.57 19.16 -4.48
CA THR A 15 -25.18 19.07 -4.02
C THR A 15 -25.10 18.72 -2.54
N LEU A 16 -25.94 19.34 -1.70
CA LEU A 16 -26.04 19.00 -0.27
C LEU A 16 -26.51 17.57 -0.06
N LEU A 17 -27.48 17.11 -0.86
CA LEU A 17 -27.98 15.74 -0.82
C LEU A 17 -26.89 14.75 -1.23
N GLY A 18 -26.11 15.05 -2.27
CA GLY A 18 -24.95 14.26 -2.68
C GLY A 18 -23.86 14.20 -1.60
N MET A 19 -23.50 15.35 -1.01
CA MET A 19 -22.53 15.42 0.09
C MET A 19 -22.99 14.59 1.30
N LEU A 20 -24.28 14.68 1.66
CA LEU A 20 -24.87 13.92 2.75
C LEU A 20 -24.86 12.42 2.48
N VAL A 21 -25.22 11.99 1.26
CA VAL A 21 -25.19 10.57 0.88
C VAL A 21 -23.78 10.01 0.99
N VAL A 22 -22.76 10.73 0.52
CA VAL A 22 -21.36 10.31 0.67
C VAL A 22 -20.98 10.18 2.15
N PHE A 23 -21.38 11.13 3.00
CA PHE A 23 -21.15 11.06 4.44
C PHE A 23 -21.79 9.81 5.07
N LEU A 24 -23.04 9.49 4.70
CA LEU A 24 -23.73 8.29 5.16
C LEU A 24 -23.05 7.00 4.69
N VAL A 25 -22.59 6.95 3.43
CA VAL A 25 -21.87 5.80 2.88
C VAL A 25 -20.56 5.57 3.64
N LEU A 26 -19.80 6.62 3.93
CA LEU A 26 -18.57 6.51 4.73
C LEU A 26 -18.86 6.02 6.15
N MET A 27 -19.90 6.54 6.80
CA MET A 27 -20.33 6.10 8.12
C MET A 27 -20.75 4.62 8.12
N LEU A 28 -21.46 4.19 7.08
CA LEU A 28 -21.90 2.80 6.89
C LEU A 28 -20.69 1.87 6.67
N LEU A 29 -19.75 2.25 5.80
CA LEU A 29 -18.52 1.49 5.57
C LEU A 29 -17.71 1.34 6.85
N MET A 30 -17.52 2.43 7.61
CA MET A 30 -16.85 2.40 8.91
C MET A 30 -17.55 1.46 9.90
N THR A 31 -18.89 1.52 9.95
CA THR A 31 -19.69 0.67 10.85
C THR A 31 -19.57 -0.80 10.49
N ILE A 32 -19.58 -1.15 9.19
CA ILE A 32 -19.42 -2.52 8.71
C ILE A 32 -18.03 -3.06 9.08
N ILE A 33 -16.98 -2.27 8.88
CA ILE A 33 -15.60 -2.66 9.26
C ILE A 33 -15.53 -2.87 10.78
N MET A 34 -16.10 -1.97 11.59
CA MET A 34 -16.14 -2.13 13.04
C MET A 34 -16.88 -3.39 13.51
N ILE A 35 -18.00 -3.74 12.85
CA ILE A 35 -18.76 -4.95 13.18
C ILE A 35 -17.95 -6.19 12.81
N MET A 36 -17.33 -6.21 11.63
CA MET A 36 -16.50 -7.33 11.18
C MET A 36 -15.27 -7.49 12.06
N GLU A 37 -14.63 -6.38 12.44
CA GLU A 37 -13.55 -6.34 13.43
C GLU A 37 -14.04 -6.88 14.77
N LYS A 38 -15.18 -6.42 15.29
CA LYS A 38 -15.72 -6.90 16.57
C LYS A 38 -16.11 -8.38 16.55
N ILE A 39 -16.52 -8.93 15.42
CA ILE A 39 -16.81 -10.37 15.28
C ILE A 39 -15.50 -11.16 15.19
N MET A 40 -14.53 -10.68 14.40
CA MET A 40 -13.27 -11.38 14.13
C MET A 40 -12.27 -11.29 15.29
N TYR A 41 -12.15 -10.12 15.92
CA TYR A 41 -11.38 -9.86 17.14
C TYR A 41 -12.20 -10.11 18.42
N GLY A 42 -13.51 -10.36 18.32
CA GLY A 42 -14.36 -10.74 19.46
C GLY A 42 -13.94 -12.05 20.14
N ALA A 43 -13.20 -12.90 19.43
CA ALA A 43 -12.58 -14.11 19.97
C ALA A 43 -11.15 -13.88 20.53
N ALA A 44 -10.53 -12.72 20.28
CA ALA A 44 -9.17 -12.41 20.66
C ALA A 44 -9.08 -11.00 21.29
N SER A 45 -9.17 -10.99 22.62
CA SER A 45 -8.60 -9.95 23.48
C SER A 45 -9.40 -8.66 23.67
N ARG A 46 -10.11 -8.68 24.79
CA ARG A 46 -10.16 -7.60 25.79
C ARG A 46 -8.75 -7.03 26.05
N ALA A 47 -8.28 -6.11 25.22
CA ALA A 47 -7.06 -5.34 25.52
C ALA A 47 -7.14 -3.95 24.87
N LYS A 48 -7.93 -3.08 25.48
CA LYS A 48 -7.68 -1.64 25.38
C LYS A 48 -6.46 -1.33 26.27
N PRO A 49 -5.62 -0.38 25.88
CA PRO A 49 -5.44 0.72 26.81
C PRO A 49 -5.74 2.08 26.16
N PRO A 50 -6.01 3.09 26.99
CA PRO A 50 -6.65 4.35 26.61
C PRO A 50 -5.64 5.35 26.04
N VAL A 51 -6.17 6.27 25.23
CA VAL A 51 -5.52 7.56 24.97
C VAL A 51 -5.39 8.32 26.29
N SER A 52 -4.17 8.59 26.76
CA SER A 52 -3.88 9.70 27.67
C SER A 52 -2.38 9.87 27.92
N LYS A 53 -1.90 11.07 27.54
CA LYS A 53 -0.85 11.89 28.18
C LYS A 53 0.58 11.81 27.62
N ILE A 54 1.01 12.99 27.20
CA ILE A 54 2.37 13.50 27.01
C ILE A 54 3.24 13.12 28.21
N GLU A 55 4.40 12.49 27.98
CA GLU A 55 5.66 12.76 28.68
C GLU A 55 6.83 12.09 27.95
N ALA A 56 7.95 12.83 27.88
CA ALA A 56 9.17 12.47 27.19
C ALA A 56 9.89 11.29 27.87
N GLY A 57 10.51 10.40 27.07
CA GLY A 57 11.42 9.40 27.63
C GLY A 57 11.86 8.30 26.68
N LYS A 58 12.99 8.54 26.01
CA LYS A 58 14.05 7.57 25.68
C LYS A 58 13.69 6.30 24.86
N ALA A 59 14.11 6.36 23.59
CA ALA A 59 14.42 5.32 22.59
C ALA A 59 14.32 3.83 22.98
N PRO A 60 13.73 2.97 22.10
CA PRO A 60 14.00 1.54 22.07
C PRO A 60 15.03 1.19 20.98
N GLU A 61 16.13 0.58 21.39
CA GLU A 61 17.08 -0.14 20.53
C GLU A 61 16.48 -1.52 20.17
N PRO A 62 16.56 -1.99 18.91
CA PRO A 62 15.88 -3.21 18.49
C PRO A 62 16.70 -4.48 18.78
N GLU A 63 16.18 -5.37 19.62
CA GLU A 63 16.66 -6.75 19.72
C GLU A 63 16.17 -7.55 18.50
N LYS A 64 17.14 -7.99 17.70
CA LYS A 64 16.98 -8.80 16.50
C LYS A 64 16.80 -10.27 16.91
N ALA A 65 15.56 -10.76 16.89
CA ALA A 65 15.26 -12.18 17.03
C ALA A 65 15.24 -12.83 15.62
N GLY A 66 15.99 -13.92 15.47
CA GLY A 66 16.40 -14.46 14.18
C GLY A 66 15.27 -14.98 13.29
N GLU A 67 15.27 -14.50 12.06
CA GLU A 67 14.63 -15.13 10.92
C GLU A 67 15.48 -16.34 10.48
N ALA A 68 14.95 -17.55 10.66
CA ALA A 68 15.20 -18.61 9.71
C ALA A 68 14.39 -18.28 8.45
N GLU A 69 14.81 -17.23 7.75
CA GLU A 69 14.23 -16.84 6.47
C GLU A 69 14.63 -17.87 5.42
N ASP A 70 13.68 -18.12 4.53
CA ASP A 70 13.69 -19.12 3.50
C ASP A 70 14.91 -19.00 2.58
N GLN A 71 15.95 -19.80 2.85
CA GLN A 71 17.14 -19.86 2.00
C GLN A 71 16.77 -20.24 0.55
N GLY A 72 15.62 -20.89 0.31
CA GLY A 72 15.12 -21.20 -1.03
C GLY A 72 14.85 -19.94 -1.85
N ASP A 73 14.08 -19.00 -1.29
CA ASP A 73 13.70 -17.75 -1.96
C ASP A 73 14.91 -16.87 -2.29
N GLU A 74 15.92 -16.81 -1.41
CA GLU A 74 17.15 -16.07 -1.69
C GLU A 74 17.97 -16.71 -2.82
N LEU A 75 18.04 -18.04 -2.87
CA LEU A 75 18.76 -18.77 -3.92
C LEU A 75 18.08 -18.66 -5.29
N GLU A 76 16.74 -18.69 -5.32
CA GLU A 76 15.97 -18.46 -6.55
C GLU A 76 16.18 -17.04 -7.08
N LEU A 77 16.14 -16.03 -6.20
CA LEU A 77 16.42 -14.63 -6.58
C LEU A 77 17.83 -14.47 -7.13
N VAL A 78 18.84 -15.05 -6.46
CA VAL A 78 20.23 -15.05 -6.90
C VAL A 78 20.37 -15.69 -8.28
N ALA A 79 19.68 -16.81 -8.54
CA ALA A 79 19.74 -17.53 -9.81
C ALA A 79 19.14 -16.72 -10.97
N VAL A 80 17.96 -16.11 -10.79
CA VAL A 80 17.33 -15.28 -11.82
C VAL A 80 18.16 -14.04 -12.12
N ILE A 81 18.71 -13.38 -11.09
CA ILE A 81 19.61 -12.24 -11.25
C ILE A 81 20.90 -12.66 -11.95
N ALA A 82 21.53 -13.76 -11.53
CA ALA A 82 22.74 -14.29 -12.16
C ALA A 82 22.50 -14.61 -13.64
N ALA A 83 21.37 -15.24 -13.98
CA ALA A 83 21.01 -15.55 -15.35
C ALA A 83 20.80 -14.29 -16.20
N ALA A 84 20.08 -13.28 -15.68
CA ALA A 84 19.86 -12.02 -16.38
C ALA A 84 21.17 -11.25 -16.61
N VAL A 85 22.05 -11.23 -15.61
CA VAL A 85 23.37 -10.57 -15.66
C VAL A 85 24.32 -11.30 -16.62
N ALA A 86 24.33 -12.64 -16.57
CA ALA A 86 25.08 -13.48 -17.50
C ALA A 86 24.64 -13.27 -18.95
N ALA A 87 23.32 -13.22 -19.19
CA ALA A 87 22.76 -12.94 -20.51
C ALA A 87 23.06 -11.51 -20.99
N GLY A 88 22.96 -10.52 -20.11
CA GLY A 88 23.21 -9.11 -20.46
C GLY A 88 24.68 -8.79 -20.76
N MET A 89 25.62 -9.48 -20.10
CA MET A 89 27.06 -9.32 -20.36
C MET A 89 27.64 -10.37 -21.32
N GLY A 90 26.85 -11.38 -21.73
CA GLY A 90 27.31 -12.47 -22.59
C GLY A 90 28.39 -13.36 -21.95
N VAL A 91 28.45 -13.40 -20.62
CA VAL A 91 29.45 -14.17 -19.85
C VAL A 91 28.82 -15.46 -19.35
N GLN A 92 29.58 -16.57 -19.35
CA GLN A 92 29.09 -17.85 -18.83
C GLN A 92 28.82 -17.78 -17.32
N PRO A 93 27.76 -18.42 -16.81
CA PRO A 93 27.32 -18.31 -15.42
C PRO A 93 28.37 -18.80 -14.41
N ASP A 94 29.21 -19.77 -14.79
CA ASP A 94 30.30 -20.29 -13.94
C ASP A 94 31.40 -19.27 -13.62
N LYS A 95 31.44 -18.13 -14.35
CA LYS A 95 32.46 -17.08 -14.14
C LYS A 95 31.93 -15.87 -13.37
N LEU A 96 30.67 -15.90 -12.94
CA LEU A 96 30.02 -14.80 -12.21
C LEU A 96 29.83 -15.18 -10.74
N VAL A 97 30.45 -14.42 -9.83
CA VAL A 97 30.32 -14.61 -8.38
C VAL A 97 29.63 -13.40 -7.76
N ILE A 98 28.44 -13.62 -7.20
CA ILE A 98 27.66 -12.59 -6.51
C ILE A 98 28.11 -12.54 -5.06
N ARG A 99 28.64 -11.39 -4.64
CA ARG A 99 29.23 -11.22 -3.29
C ARG A 99 28.28 -10.60 -2.27
N ASN A 100 27.36 -9.75 -2.72
CA ASN A 100 26.45 -9.04 -1.84
C ASN A 100 25.22 -8.59 -2.65
N ILE A 101 24.03 -8.75 -2.07
CA ILE A 101 22.78 -8.24 -2.63
C ILE A 101 22.16 -7.34 -1.56
N VAL A 102 22.05 -6.05 -1.87
CA VAL A 102 21.41 -5.06 -0.99
C VAL A 102 20.21 -4.50 -1.72
N ARG A 103 19.02 -4.73 -1.15
CA ARG A 103 17.80 -4.09 -1.64
C ARG A 103 17.88 -2.61 -1.30
N GLN A 104 17.84 -1.74 -2.31
CA GLN A 104 17.73 -0.31 -2.04
C GLN A 104 16.31 0.00 -1.57
N PRO A 105 16.15 0.85 -0.54
CA PRO A 105 14.84 1.32 -0.17
C PRO A 105 14.26 2.12 -1.34
N GLU A 106 13.04 1.75 -1.74
CA GLU A 106 12.28 2.46 -2.77
C GLU A 106 11.99 3.89 -2.26
N THR A 107 12.86 4.84 -2.65
CA THR A 107 12.77 6.25 -2.27
C THR A 107 11.74 7.03 -3.10
N ALA A 108 11.14 6.37 -4.11
CA ALA A 108 10.10 6.96 -4.92
C ALA A 108 8.75 6.96 -4.16
N PRO A 109 8.05 8.10 -4.09
CA PRO A 109 6.71 8.13 -3.50
C PRO A 109 5.74 7.30 -4.34
N ALA A 110 4.79 6.62 -3.68
CA ALA A 110 3.86 5.67 -4.30
C ALA A 110 3.15 6.21 -5.56
N TRP A 111 2.89 7.53 -5.63
CA TRP A 111 2.26 8.17 -6.78
C TRP A 111 3.12 8.13 -8.05
N ASN A 112 4.45 8.21 -7.93
CA ASN A 112 5.38 8.17 -9.07
C ASN A 112 5.43 6.75 -9.66
N ILE A 113 5.35 5.74 -8.79
CA ILE A 113 5.33 4.33 -9.18
C ILE A 113 4.03 4.02 -9.92
N THR A 114 2.88 4.37 -9.35
CA THR A 114 1.56 4.10 -9.95
C THR A 114 1.32 4.90 -11.23
N GLY A 115 1.77 6.15 -11.31
CA GLY A 115 1.61 6.98 -12.51
C GLY A 115 2.32 6.40 -13.74
N ARG A 116 3.49 5.78 -13.57
CA ARG A 116 4.21 5.09 -14.65
C ARG A 116 3.48 3.84 -15.14
N MET A 117 2.79 3.13 -14.25
CA MET A 117 2.04 1.93 -14.59
C MET A 117 0.83 2.28 -15.47
N ASP A 118 0.16 3.39 -15.18
CA ASP A 118 -0.93 3.92 -16.01
C ASP A 118 -0.45 4.33 -17.42
N GLN A 119 0.74 4.94 -17.53
CA GLN A 119 1.36 5.25 -18.82
C GLN A 119 1.67 4.00 -19.64
N MET A 120 2.15 2.93 -19.00
CA MET A 120 2.42 1.66 -19.68
C MET A 120 1.12 0.95 -20.07
N ALA A 121 0.10 0.94 -19.21
CA ALA A 121 -1.21 0.35 -19.51
C ALA A 121 -1.88 1.06 -20.70
N LYS A 122 -1.76 2.39 -20.77
CA LYS A 122 -2.28 3.18 -21.89
C LYS A 122 -1.57 2.90 -23.21
N ARG A 123 -0.29 2.50 -23.19
CA ARG A 123 0.48 2.09 -24.38
C ARG A 123 0.15 0.68 -24.89
N LEU A 124 -0.48 -0.14 -24.06
CA LEU A 124 -0.88 -1.50 -24.43
C LEU A 124 -2.33 -1.55 -24.95
N ASN A 125 -3.17 -0.60 -24.54
CA ASN A 125 -4.59 -0.52 -24.89
C ASN A 125 -4.94 0.56 -25.93
N GLY A 126 -3.94 1.19 -26.56
CA GLY A 126 -4.11 2.15 -27.65
C GLY A 126 -3.26 1.77 -28.84
#